data_AF-A0A1I0KCT7-F1
#
_entry.id   AF-A0A1I0KCT7-F1
#
_cell.length_a   1.000
_cell.length_b   1.000
_cell.length_c   1.000
_cell.angle_alpha   90.00
_cell.angle_beta   90.00
_cell.angle_gamma   90.00
#
_symmetry.space_group_name_H-M   'P 1'
#
loop_
_entity.id
_entity.type
_entity.pdbx_description
1 polymer ?
#
loop_
_entity_poly.entity_id
_entity_poly.type
_entity_poly.pdbx_seq_one_letter_code
_entity_poly.pdbx_strand_id
1 'polypeptide(L)' 'GRRNWLFAKSIRGAQASATVYSITETALLNGLKPYNYLTYVMEKMKDLGAFPAKEEMLELLPWSSNLPDDCRSKLKK' A
#
# COMPACT_ATOMS: atom_id res chain seq x y z
N GLY A 1 15.38 -12.30 3.88
CA GLY A 1 16.09 -11.06 3.52
C GLY A 1 17.02 -11.17 2.32
N ARG A 2 17.99 -12.08 2.30
CA ARG A 2 19.14 -12.06 1.35
C ARG A 2 18.84 -12.37 -0.13
N ARG A 3 17.69 -12.98 -0.46
CA ARG A 3 17.36 -13.39 -1.85
C ARG A 3 16.57 -12.35 -2.67
N ASN A 4 15.98 -11.33 -2.04
CA ASN A 4 15.16 -10.34 -2.77
C ASN A 4 15.95 -9.10 -3.23
N TRP A 5 17.17 -8.87 -2.69
CA TRP A 5 18.01 -7.73 -3.07
C TRP A 5 18.76 -7.91 -4.39
N LEU A 6 18.81 -9.13 -4.95
CA LEU A 6 19.45 -9.40 -6.24
C LEU A 6 18.72 -8.79 -7.44
N PHE A 7 17.48 -8.33 -7.29
CA PHE A 7 16.69 -7.77 -8.40
C PHE A 7 16.71 -6.24 -8.48
N ALA A 8 17.37 -5.56 -7.53
CA ALA A 8 17.60 -4.12 -7.58
C ALA A 8 18.82 -3.77 -8.48
N LYS A 9 18.85 -4.30 -9.72
CA LYS A 9 19.97 -4.11 -10.67
C LYS A 9 20.10 -2.66 -11.17
N SER A 10 19.07 -1.83 -10.98
CA SER A 10 19.07 -0.40 -11.32
C SER A 10 18.59 0.44 -10.14
N ILE A 11 19.06 1.69 -10.05
CA ILE A 11 18.62 2.67 -9.03
C ILE A 11 17.10 2.82 -9.02
N ARG A 12 16.48 2.84 -10.21
CA ARG A 12 15.02 2.93 -10.37
C ARG A 12 14.30 1.72 -9.77
N GLY A 13 14.82 0.51 -9.97
CA GLY A 13 14.27 -0.71 -9.38
C GLY A 13 14.44 -0.76 -7.85
N ALA A 14 15.58 -0.27 -7.34
CA ALA A 14 15.82 -0.14 -5.91
C ALA A 14 14.83 0.84 -5.27
N GLN A 15 14.62 2.00 -5.88
CA GLN A 15 13.66 3.00 -5.44
C GLN A 15 12.24 2.46 -5.43
N ALA A 16 11.78 1.83 -6.52
CA ALA A 16 10.45 1.23 -6.58
C ALA A 16 10.24 0.18 -5.48
N SER A 17 11.24 -0.68 -5.26
CA SER A 17 11.20 -1.71 -4.21
C SER A 17 11.13 -1.09 -2.81
N ALA A 18 11.90 -0.02 -2.56
CA ALA A 18 11.88 0.72 -1.31
C ALA A 18 10.51 1.38 -1.07
N THR A 19 9.92 1.99 -2.10
CA THR A 19 8.57 2.58 -2.01
C THR A 19 7.52 1.54 -1.64
N VAL A 20 7.50 0.38 -2.33
CA VAL A 20 6.56 -0.71 -2.00
C VAL A 20 6.78 -1.17 -0.57
N TYR A 21 8.03 -1.36 -0.15
CA TYR A 21 8.35 -1.76 1.23
C TYR A 21 7.83 -0.76 2.26
N SER A 22 8.07 0.53 2.07
CA SER A 22 7.58 1.60 2.95
C SER A 22 6.06 1.59 3.08
N ILE A 23 5.33 1.40 1.97
CA ILE A 23 3.86 1.33 2.00
C ILE A 23 3.40 0.07 2.75
N THR A 24 4.04 -1.07 2.49
CA THR A 24 3.67 -2.33 3.19
C THR A 24 3.89 -2.24 4.69
N GLU A 25 5.01 -1.65 5.13
CA GLU A 25 5.30 -1.48 6.55
C GLU A 25 4.29 -0.52 7.20
N THR A 26 3.95 0.58 6.52
CA THR A 26 2.93 1.51 6.98
C THR A 26 1.57 0.83 7.12
N ALA A 27 1.17 -0.02 6.17
CA ALA A 27 -0.07 -0.78 6.25
C ALA A 27 -0.07 -1.75 7.44
N LEU A 28 1.04 -2.46 7.67
CA LEU A 28 1.19 -3.35 8.84
C LEU A 28 1.07 -2.59 10.16
N LEU A 29 1.69 -1.42 10.28
CA LEU A 29 1.63 -0.57 11.48
C LEU A 29 0.22 -0.05 11.75
N ASN A 30 -0.60 0.13 10.72
CA ASN A 30 -2.02 0.50 10.83
C ASN A 30 -2.95 -0.71 11.01
N GLY A 31 -2.40 -1.92 11.23
CA GLY A 31 -3.21 -3.12 11.44
C GLY A 31 -3.94 -3.59 10.18
N LEU A 32 -3.41 -3.30 8.99
CA LEU A 32 -3.96 -3.74 7.72
C LEU A 32 -3.22 -4.98 7.19
N LYS A 33 -3.90 -5.76 6.35
CA LYS A 33 -3.32 -6.82 5.53
C LYS A 33 -2.69 -6.17 4.29
N PRO A 34 -1.35 -6.17 4.11
CA PRO A 34 -0.71 -5.37 3.07
C PRO A 34 -1.13 -5.74 1.65
N TYR A 35 -1.31 -7.03 1.38
CA TYR A 35 -1.74 -7.51 0.06
C TYR A 35 -3.13 -6.95 -0.29
N ASN A 36 -4.13 -7.18 0.57
CA ASN A 36 -5.50 -6.76 0.34
C ASN A 36 -5.60 -5.23 0.24
N TYR A 37 -4.88 -4.51 1.10
CA TYR A 37 -4.82 -3.05 1.06
C TYR A 37 -4.23 -2.52 -0.25
N LEU A 38 -3.08 -3.05 -0.70
CA LEU A 38 -2.47 -2.63 -1.95
C LEU A 38 -3.36 -2.93 -3.16
N THR A 39 -4.00 -4.09 -3.19
CA THR A 39 -4.97 -4.45 -4.24
C THR A 39 -6.12 -3.44 -4.27
N TYR A 40 -6.74 -3.17 -3.11
CA TYR A 40 -7.84 -2.22 -3.00
C TYR A 40 -7.44 -0.81 -3.48
N VAL A 41 -6.28 -0.32 -3.03
CA VAL A 41 -5.78 1.00 -3.42
C VAL A 41 -5.52 1.07 -4.92
N MET A 42 -4.90 0.04 -5.52
CA MET A 42 -4.64 0.02 -6.97
C MET A 42 -5.94 -0.06 -7.79
N GLU A 43 -6.92 -0.82 -7.34
CA GLU A 43 -8.24 -0.88 -7.97
C GLU A 43 -8.95 0.47 -7.90
N LYS A 44 -9.01 1.08 -6.72
CA LYS A 44 -9.63 2.39 -6.55
C LYS A 44 -8.92 3.51 -7.30
N MET A 45 -7.59 3.49 -7.35
CA MET A 45 -6.85 4.47 -8.15
C MET A 45 -7.20 4.39 -9.64
N LYS A 46 -7.51 3.20 -10.17
CA LYS A 46 -7.98 3.08 -11.56
C LYS A 46 -9.33 3.76 -11.76
N ASP A 47 -10.23 3.65 -10.79
CA ASP A 47 -11.57 4.26 -10.84
C ASP A 47 -11.51 5.79 -10.77
N LEU A 48 -10.60 6.34 -9.96
CA LEU A 48 -10.47 7.79 -9.75
C LEU A 48 -9.77 8.54 -10.90
N GLY A 49 -9.09 7.82 -11.80
CA GLY A 49 -8.36 8.41 -12.93
C GLY A 49 -7.00 9.03 -12.55
N ALA A 50 -6.39 9.76 -13.49
CA ALA A 50 -5.00 10.23 -13.36
C ALA A 50 -4.81 11.37 -12.34
N PHE A 51 -5.86 12.12 -12.03
CA PHE A 51 -5.81 13.29 -11.16
C PHE A 51 -7.01 13.27 -10.19
N PRO A 52 -7.00 12.37 -9.18
CA PRO A 52 -8.03 12.31 -8.17
C PRO A 52 -8.12 13.60 -7.35
N ALA A 53 -9.31 13.91 -6.84
CA ALA A 53 -9.46 14.96 -5.85
C ALA A 53 -8.71 14.59 -4.55
N LYS A 54 -8.31 15.60 -3.80
CA LYS A 54 -7.53 15.39 -2.56
C LYS A 54 -8.33 14.55 -1.56
N GLU A 55 -9.62 14.79 -1.49
CA GLU A 55 -10.56 14.12 -0.59
C GLU A 55 -10.62 12.62 -0.89
N GLU A 56 -10.70 12.25 -2.17
CA GLU A 56 -10.71 10.86 -2.62
C GLU A 56 -9.38 10.15 -2.30
N MET A 57 -8.26 10.86 -2.41
CA MET A 57 -6.96 10.32 -1.98
C MET A 57 -6.87 10.09 -0.47
N LEU A 58 -7.45 10.98 0.34
CA LEU A 58 -7.44 10.83 1.80
C LEU A 58 -8.18 9.56 2.24
N GLU A 59 -9.21 9.14 1.51
CA GLU A 59 -9.96 7.93 1.80
C GLU A 59 -9.17 6.64 1.57
N LEU A 60 -8.13 6.68 0.73
CA LEU A 60 -7.27 5.53 0.43
C LEU A 60 -6.10 5.38 1.40
N LEU A 61 -5.89 6.34 2.31
CA LEU A 61 -4.77 6.30 3.26
C LEU A 61 -4.95 5.19 4.30
N PRO A 62 -3.86 4.64 4.86
CA PRO A 62 -3.93 3.45 5.70
C PRO A 62 -4.60 3.68 7.06
N TRP A 63 -4.79 4.94 7.47
CA TRP A 63 -5.55 5.33 8.67
C TRP A 63 -6.98 5.79 8.37
N SER A 64 -7.43 5.68 7.11
CA SER A 64 -8.78 6.05 6.71
C SER A 64 -9.82 5.09 7.31
N SER A 65 -10.94 5.65 7.76
CA SER A 65 -12.07 4.88 8.28
C SER A 65 -12.85 4.14 7.19
N ASN A 66 -12.73 4.58 5.93
CA ASN A 66 -13.50 4.09 4.78
C ASN A 66 -12.89 2.84 4.12
N LEU A 67 -11.83 2.26 4.71
CA LEU A 67 -11.22 1.04 4.18
C LEU A 67 -12.10 -0.19 4.42
N PRO A 68 -12.19 -1.12 3.44
CA PRO A 68 -12.95 -2.35 3.59
C PRO A 68 -12.49 -3.21 4.77
N ASP A 69 -13.42 -3.91 5.41
CA ASP A 69 -13.09 -4.82 6.52
C ASP A 69 -12.15 -5.96 6.12
N ASP A 70 -12.16 -6.36 4.85
CA ASP A 70 -11.22 -7.37 4.35
C ASP A 70 -9.76 -6.91 4.39
N CYS A 71 -9.51 -5.60 4.27
CA CYS A 71 -8.18 -5.01 4.42
C CYS A 71 -7.71 -5.00 5.88
N ARG A 72 -8.61 -5.13 6.86
CA ARG A 72 -8.26 -5.06 8.28
C ARG A 72 -7.71 -6.39 8.78
N SER A 73 -6.62 -6.33 9.52
CA SER A 73 -6.03 -7.48 10.19
C SER A 73 -6.75 -7.75 11.49
N LYS A 74 -7.07 -9.03 11.76
CA LYS A 74 -7.64 -9.47 13.05
C LYS A 74 -6.57 -9.69 14.12
N LEU A 75 -5.30 -9.53 13.77
CA LEU A 75 -4.18 -9.71 14.69
C LEU A 75 -4.09 -8.48 15.62
N LYS A 76 -4.61 -8.62 16.84
CA LYS A 76 -4.23 -7.74 17.94
C LYS A 76 -2.75 -7.98 18.24
N LYS A 77 -1.92 -6.94 18.12
CA LYS A 77 -0.59 -6.93 18.74
C LYS A 77 -0.73 -6.81 20.25
#